data_AF-A0A540R974-F1
#
_entry.id   AF-A0A540R974-F1
#
_cell.length_a   1.000
_cell.length_b   1.000
_cell.length_c   1.000
_cell.angle_alpha   90.00
_cell.angle_beta   90.00
_cell.angle_gamma   90.00
#
_symmetry.space_group_name_H-M   'P 1'
#
loop_
_entity.id
_entity.type
_entity.pdbx_description
1 polymer ?
#
loop_
_entity_poly.entity_id
_entity_poly.type
_entity_poly.pdbx_seq_one_letter_code
_entity_poly.pdbx_strand_id
1 'polypeptide(L)'
;MNDFILIAVTDPVVGPEATHAAAATGLDVITCDDPRDIARHVPRARAVITDRTTASHVAACGRARDIFFVAADPGPIDFEAALRAHAAQAFLLPAESRDLLAALSTAGELLAPASVSGRCVAVVGATGGAGTSTFAAGLARTLEATVLIDGDPRAGGLDLVLGAEETPGVRWPELHLGPGQLDAADLLAALPVTADGIRLVSGTRSGVNDPFELSDETLTAVLESLQSHRVVLDGGAGPAAFFGAGWYDHVDHIVIVVPAEVRAAAAAAQITARCAAHGIPVSVVLRHRGWSSLATSDVEKIIHADIVAELPHLRRLARDMELGGLPLELPRPLRQACERVIEDLGWVEEPWDERGVA
;
A
#
# COMPACT_ATOMS: atom_id res chain seq x y z
N MET A 1 22.70 6.97 -4.66
CA MET A 1 22.74 7.21 -6.13
C MET A 1 22.12 8.58 -6.32
N ASN A 2 22.72 9.52 -7.06
CA ASN A 2 22.13 10.87 -7.19
C ASN A 2 20.76 10.79 -7.88
N ASP A 3 19.77 11.49 -7.32
CA ASP A 3 18.48 11.73 -7.96
C ASP A 3 18.68 12.60 -9.20
N PHE A 4 18.06 12.21 -10.31
CA PHE A 4 18.12 12.98 -11.55
C PHE A 4 16.76 13.05 -12.24
N ILE A 5 16.54 14.13 -12.98
CA ILE A 5 15.41 14.30 -13.91
C ILE A 5 15.87 13.85 -15.29
N LEU A 6 15.07 12.99 -15.92
CA LEU A 6 15.29 12.57 -17.30
C LEU A 6 14.50 13.48 -18.25
N ILE A 7 15.17 14.04 -19.24
CA ILE A 7 14.57 14.79 -20.34
C ILE A 7 14.66 13.94 -21.60
N ALA A 8 13.56 13.26 -21.90
CA ALA A 8 13.35 12.53 -23.14
C ALA A 8 12.50 13.42 -24.07
N VAL A 9 13.07 14.51 -24.58
CA VAL A 9 12.37 15.46 -25.47
C VAL A 9 13.22 15.68 -26.70
N THR A 10 12.66 15.50 -27.88
CA THR A 10 13.36 15.77 -29.15
C THR A 10 12.87 17.04 -29.84
N ASP A 11 11.75 17.61 -29.38
CA ASP A 11 11.27 18.90 -29.88
C ASP A 11 12.28 20.02 -29.54
N PRO A 12 12.86 20.70 -30.56
CA PRO A 12 13.91 21.69 -30.35
C PRO A 12 13.40 23.01 -29.76
N VAL A 13 12.08 23.24 -29.75
CA VAL A 13 11.45 24.42 -29.14
C VAL A 13 11.21 24.17 -27.65
N VAL A 14 10.73 22.97 -27.31
CA VAL A 14 10.32 22.62 -25.95
C VAL A 14 11.48 22.11 -25.10
N GLY A 15 12.46 21.42 -25.70
CA GLY A 15 13.60 20.83 -25.01
C GLY A 15 14.42 21.81 -24.16
N PRO A 16 14.80 22.99 -24.68
CA PRO A 16 15.53 24.00 -23.90
C PRO A 16 14.73 24.51 -22.69
N GLU A 17 13.43 24.75 -22.85
CA GLU A 17 12.55 25.22 -21.76
C GLU A 17 12.35 24.14 -20.69
N ALA A 18 12.13 22.89 -21.10
CA ALA A 18 12.06 21.75 -20.19
C ALA A 18 13.38 21.57 -19.41
N THR A 19 14.52 21.75 -20.07
CA THR A 19 15.85 21.70 -19.44
C THR A 19 16.04 22.83 -18.45
N HIS A 20 15.59 24.04 -18.78
CA HIS A 20 15.65 25.18 -17.88
C HIS A 20 14.79 24.96 -16.63
N ALA A 21 13.55 24.49 -16.79
CA ALA A 21 12.67 24.14 -15.68
C ALA A 21 13.25 23.02 -14.81
N ALA A 22 13.77 21.94 -15.42
CA ALA A 22 14.38 20.84 -14.68
C ALA A 22 15.63 21.28 -13.90
N ALA A 23 16.52 22.06 -14.51
CA ALA A 23 17.73 22.55 -13.85
C ALA A 23 17.44 23.47 -12.65
N ALA A 24 16.33 24.21 -12.69
CA ALA A 24 15.90 25.08 -11.58
C ALA A 24 15.47 24.30 -10.32
N THR A 25 15.24 22.98 -10.41
CA THR A 25 14.99 22.12 -9.23
C THR A 25 16.25 21.86 -8.40
N GLY A 26 17.45 22.07 -8.97
CA GLY A 26 18.72 21.72 -8.33
C GLY A 26 19.10 20.24 -8.41
N LEU A 27 18.29 19.40 -9.06
CA LEU A 27 18.61 17.99 -9.32
C LEU A 27 19.53 17.84 -10.54
N ASP A 28 20.24 16.71 -10.61
CA ASP A 28 20.99 16.35 -11.82
C ASP A 28 20.01 16.18 -12.99
N VAL A 29 20.40 16.62 -14.19
CA VAL A 29 19.57 16.51 -15.39
C VAL A 29 20.28 15.63 -16.41
N ILE A 30 19.60 14.59 -16.87
CA ILE A 30 20.06 13.73 -17.96
C ILE A 30 19.13 13.95 -19.15
N THR A 31 19.70 14.34 -20.30
CA THR A 31 18.96 14.47 -21.56
C THR A 31 19.33 13.32 -22.48
N CYS A 32 18.34 12.65 -23.07
CA CYS A 32 18.56 11.60 -24.05
C CYS A 32 17.46 11.59 -25.11
N ASP A 33 17.84 11.28 -26.34
CA ASP A 33 16.96 11.14 -27.51
C ASP A 33 16.96 9.71 -28.08
N ASP A 34 18.00 8.90 -27.80
CA ASP A 34 18.06 7.49 -28.19
C ASP A 34 17.08 6.64 -27.35
N PRO A 35 16.18 5.86 -27.98
CA PRO A 35 15.23 4.99 -27.28
C PRO A 35 15.88 4.00 -26.29
N ARG A 36 17.11 3.56 -26.54
CA ARG A 36 17.84 2.63 -25.67
C ARG A 36 18.33 3.32 -24.41
N ASP A 37 18.76 4.57 -24.53
CA ASP A 37 19.16 5.38 -23.38
C ASP A 37 17.94 5.80 -22.57
N ILE A 38 16.83 6.14 -23.22
CA ILE A 38 15.53 6.35 -22.56
C ILE A 38 15.18 5.11 -21.72
N ALA A 39 15.18 3.91 -22.31
CA ALA A 39 14.85 2.68 -21.60
C ALA A 39 15.79 2.35 -20.43
N ARG A 40 17.06 2.78 -20.52
CA ARG A 40 18.05 2.61 -19.46
C ARG A 40 17.84 3.57 -18.28
N HIS A 41 17.42 4.81 -18.56
CA HIS A 41 17.34 5.88 -17.58
C HIS A 41 15.96 5.99 -16.91
N VAL A 42 14.88 5.73 -17.64
CA VAL A 42 13.49 5.85 -17.15
C VAL A 42 13.27 5.15 -15.81
N PRO A 43 13.72 3.89 -15.57
CA PRO A 43 13.47 3.20 -14.30
C PRO A 43 14.20 3.79 -13.08
N ARG A 44 15.19 4.68 -13.30
CA ARG A 44 16.06 5.27 -12.26
C ARG A 44 15.85 6.77 -12.10
N ALA A 45 15.07 7.38 -13.00
CA ALA A 45 14.80 8.81 -12.97
C ALA A 45 13.80 9.12 -11.86
N ARG A 46 14.02 10.24 -11.17
CA ARG A 46 13.07 10.77 -10.19
C ARG A 46 11.81 11.32 -10.85
N ALA A 47 11.98 11.89 -12.04
CA ALA A 47 10.90 12.36 -12.90
C ALA A 47 11.34 12.21 -14.36
N VAL A 48 10.37 12.02 -15.25
CA VAL A 48 10.60 11.93 -16.70
C VAL A 48 9.79 13.00 -17.41
N ILE A 49 10.47 13.86 -18.16
CA ILE A 49 9.84 14.80 -19.08
C ILE A 49 9.85 14.19 -20.47
N THR A 50 8.68 14.07 -21.10
CA THR A 50 8.51 13.46 -22.41
C THR A 50 7.70 14.36 -23.34
N ASP A 51 7.94 14.28 -24.64
CA ASP A 51 7.10 14.92 -25.66
C ASP A 51 6.36 13.86 -26.48
N ARG A 52 5.66 14.29 -27.53
CA ARG A 52 4.93 13.39 -28.43
C ARG A 52 5.82 12.34 -29.09
N THR A 53 7.06 12.66 -29.40
CA THR A 53 7.97 11.79 -30.16
C THR A 53 8.54 10.66 -29.31
N THR A 54 8.75 10.93 -28.02
CA THR A 54 9.37 10.00 -27.06
C THR A 54 8.34 9.28 -26.18
N ALA A 55 7.09 9.75 -26.14
CA ALA A 55 6.00 9.17 -25.35
C ALA A 55 5.86 7.64 -25.48
N SER A 56 5.96 7.11 -26.71
CA SER A 56 5.86 5.66 -26.96
C SER A 56 7.05 4.87 -26.41
N HIS A 57 8.24 5.47 -26.40
CA HIS A 57 9.45 4.86 -25.84
C HIS A 57 9.40 4.86 -24.32
N VAL A 58 8.96 5.97 -23.70
CA VAL A 58 8.73 6.05 -22.26
C VAL A 58 7.67 5.02 -21.81
N ALA A 59 6.56 4.91 -22.54
CA ALA A 59 5.50 3.93 -22.26
C ALA A 59 5.99 2.47 -22.26
N ALA A 60 6.93 2.14 -23.15
CA ALA A 60 7.47 0.78 -23.29
C ALA A 60 8.38 0.36 -22.12
N CYS A 61 8.79 1.28 -21.26
CA CYS A 61 9.74 1.04 -20.16
C CYS A 61 9.07 0.50 -18.88
N GLY A 62 7.74 0.44 -18.81
CA GLY A 62 6.98 0.06 -17.61
C GLY A 62 6.55 1.26 -16.75
N ARG A 63 6.18 1.03 -15.48
CA ARG A 63 5.72 2.11 -14.57
C ARG A 63 6.89 2.99 -14.12
N ALA A 64 7.27 3.98 -14.92
CA ALA A 64 8.00 5.14 -14.40
C ALA A 64 7.06 5.97 -13.53
N ARG A 65 7.58 6.55 -12.44
CA ARG A 65 6.82 7.42 -11.55
C ARG A 65 7.10 8.88 -11.95
N ASP A 66 6.07 9.74 -11.83
CA ASP A 66 6.12 11.17 -12.15
C ASP A 66 6.59 11.50 -13.59
N ILE A 67 5.76 11.09 -14.57
CA ILE A 67 5.94 11.40 -15.99
C ILE A 67 5.19 12.70 -16.31
N PHE A 68 5.88 13.66 -16.92
CA PHE A 68 5.32 14.94 -17.34
C PHE A 68 5.38 15.07 -18.86
N PHE A 69 4.25 15.34 -19.48
CA PHE A 69 4.18 15.55 -20.91
C PHE A 69 4.37 17.04 -21.24
N VAL A 70 5.15 17.36 -22.26
CA VAL A 70 5.37 18.75 -22.69
C VAL A 70 5.08 18.93 -24.17
N ALA A 71 4.53 20.09 -24.51
CA ALA A 71 4.28 20.52 -25.88
C ALA A 71 4.60 22.02 -26.03
N ALA A 72 4.76 22.49 -27.26
CA ALA A 72 5.02 23.91 -27.53
C ALA A 72 3.73 24.73 -27.41
N ASP A 73 3.77 25.89 -26.73
CA ASP A 73 2.76 26.94 -26.78
C ASP A 73 2.68 27.53 -28.21
N PRO A 74 1.48 27.72 -28.81
CA PRO A 74 0.13 27.73 -28.21
C PRO A 74 -0.62 26.37 -28.19
N GLY A 75 0.08 25.25 -28.38
CA GLY A 75 -0.50 23.92 -28.40
C GLY A 75 -0.97 23.46 -29.78
N PRO A 76 -1.81 22.40 -29.85
CA PRO A 76 -2.42 21.69 -28.72
C PRO A 76 -1.50 20.66 -28.06
N ILE A 77 -1.83 20.28 -26.82
CA ILE A 77 -1.31 19.08 -26.18
C ILE A 77 -1.88 17.84 -26.91
N ASP A 78 -1.01 16.90 -27.26
CA ASP A 78 -1.41 15.58 -27.75
C ASP A 78 -1.80 14.69 -26.58
N PHE A 79 -3.07 14.80 -26.15
CA PHE A 79 -3.59 14.04 -25.01
C PHE A 79 -3.53 12.52 -25.21
N GLU A 80 -3.59 12.05 -26.46
CA GLU A 80 -3.50 10.62 -26.75
C GLU A 80 -2.07 10.11 -26.50
N ALA A 81 -1.06 10.86 -26.92
CA ALA A 81 0.34 10.57 -26.61
C ALA A 81 0.65 10.69 -25.12
N ALA A 82 0.11 11.72 -24.44
CA ALA A 82 0.27 11.91 -23.00
C ALA A 82 -0.32 10.74 -22.19
N LEU A 83 -1.54 10.29 -22.54
CA LEU A 83 -2.19 9.14 -21.90
C LEU A 83 -1.42 7.83 -22.15
N ARG A 84 -0.93 7.61 -23.37
CA ARG A 84 -0.10 6.43 -23.68
C ARG A 84 1.19 6.41 -22.88
N ALA A 85 1.81 7.58 -22.65
CA ALA A 85 3.00 7.71 -21.83
C ALA A 85 2.71 7.63 -20.33
N HIS A 86 1.44 7.50 -19.90
CA HIS A 86 1.02 7.57 -18.51
C HIS A 86 1.47 8.88 -17.82
N ALA A 87 1.44 10.00 -18.55
CA ALA A 87 1.78 11.30 -18.00
C ALA A 87 0.79 11.71 -16.90
N ALA A 88 1.31 12.11 -15.74
CA ALA A 88 0.53 12.61 -14.62
C ALA A 88 -0.08 13.99 -14.94
N GLN A 89 0.69 14.83 -15.62
CA GLN A 89 0.30 16.17 -16.04
C GLN A 89 0.93 16.50 -17.40
N ALA A 90 0.35 17.47 -18.10
CA ALA A 90 0.84 17.95 -19.39
C ALA A 90 0.91 19.48 -19.41
N PHE A 91 1.98 20.04 -19.99
CA PHE A 91 2.27 21.48 -19.97
C PHE A 91 2.63 22.03 -21.36
N LEU A 92 2.23 23.27 -21.63
CA LEU A 92 2.60 24.07 -22.79
C LEU A 92 3.77 25.00 -22.44
N LEU A 93 4.92 24.79 -23.08
CA LEU A 93 6.11 25.62 -22.86
C LEU A 93 6.26 26.67 -23.97
N PRO A 94 6.66 27.92 -23.64
CA PRO A 94 7.14 28.37 -22.33
C PRO A 94 6.05 28.86 -21.35
N ALA A 95 4.77 28.92 -21.77
CA ALA A 95 3.69 29.55 -21.00
C ALA A 95 3.52 28.97 -19.58
N GLU A 96 3.65 27.65 -19.43
CA GLU A 96 3.45 26.90 -18.18
C GLU A 96 4.79 26.38 -17.58
N SER A 97 5.93 27.02 -17.92
CA SER A 97 7.25 26.60 -17.41
C SER A 97 7.36 26.68 -15.89
N ARG A 98 6.63 27.60 -15.26
CA ARG A 98 6.58 27.72 -13.79
C ARG A 98 5.78 26.59 -13.15
N ASP A 99 4.70 26.17 -13.80
CA ASP A 99 3.85 25.08 -13.33
C ASP A 99 4.57 23.74 -13.51
N LEU A 100 5.30 23.56 -14.62
CA LEU A 100 6.22 22.43 -14.79
C LEU A 100 7.30 22.41 -13.71
N LEU A 101 7.96 23.55 -13.41
CA LEU A 101 8.94 23.63 -12.33
C LEU A 101 8.33 23.27 -10.97
N ALA A 102 7.14 23.80 -10.66
CA ALA A 102 6.45 23.46 -9.42
C ALA A 102 6.17 21.94 -9.35
N ALA A 103 5.65 21.36 -10.42
CA ALA A 103 5.39 19.93 -10.53
C ALA A 103 6.65 19.09 -10.38
N LEU A 104 7.76 19.48 -11.04
CA LEU A 104 9.06 18.82 -10.91
C LEU A 104 9.70 18.97 -9.53
N SER A 105 9.46 20.09 -8.85
CA SER A 105 9.95 20.31 -7.48
C SER A 105 9.25 19.36 -6.52
N THR A 106 7.94 19.17 -6.71
CA THR A 106 7.12 18.19 -5.96
C THR A 106 7.28 16.75 -6.46
N ALA A 107 7.82 16.54 -7.67
CA ALA A 107 8.06 15.23 -8.23
C ALA A 107 9.12 14.54 -7.37
N GLY A 108 8.81 13.36 -6.86
CA GLY A 108 9.62 12.75 -5.81
C GLY A 108 9.74 13.55 -4.50
N GLU A 109 8.92 14.56 -4.18
CA GLU A 109 8.74 15.03 -2.78
C GLU A 109 7.90 14.04 -1.96
N LEU A 110 7.14 13.15 -2.64
CA LEU A 110 6.76 11.84 -2.10
C LEU A 110 7.97 10.92 -1.82
N LEU A 111 9.20 11.37 -2.10
CA LEU A 111 10.46 10.66 -1.93
C LEU A 111 11.61 11.55 -1.39
N ALA A 112 11.34 12.75 -0.85
CA ALA A 112 12.21 13.25 0.21
C ALA A 112 12.21 12.18 1.32
N PRO A 113 13.32 11.88 2.02
CA PRO A 113 13.41 10.69 2.86
C PRO A 113 12.52 10.83 4.11
N ALA A 114 11.23 10.61 3.93
CA ALA A 114 10.42 9.82 4.81
C ALA A 114 10.44 8.42 4.19
N SER A 115 11.15 7.50 4.83
CA SER A 115 10.79 6.09 4.77
C SER A 115 9.26 5.97 4.78
N VAL A 116 8.71 5.04 3.99
CA VAL A 116 7.27 4.78 3.74
C VAL A 116 6.75 5.37 2.43
N SER A 117 7.01 4.68 1.31
CA SER A 117 6.04 4.68 0.21
C SER A 117 4.70 4.23 0.79
N GLY A 118 3.64 5.00 0.62
CA GLY A 118 2.32 4.54 1.00
C GLY A 118 2.02 3.22 0.33
N ARG A 119 1.80 2.19 1.16
CA ARG A 119 1.54 0.82 0.73
C ARG A 119 0.46 0.26 1.62
N CYS A 120 -0.49 -0.41 1.00
CA CYS A 120 -1.60 -1.05 1.68
C CYS A 120 -1.47 -2.56 1.57
N VAL A 121 -1.37 -3.24 2.71
CA VAL A 121 -1.42 -4.71 2.78
C VAL A 121 -2.72 -5.13 3.46
N ALA A 122 -3.52 -5.94 2.77
CA ALA A 122 -4.71 -6.53 3.39
C ALA A 122 -4.37 -7.89 3.98
N VAL A 123 -4.85 -8.16 5.19
CA VAL A 123 -4.78 -9.46 5.84
C VAL A 123 -6.17 -10.05 5.84
N VAL A 124 -6.29 -11.29 5.38
CA VAL A 124 -7.58 -11.98 5.23
C VAL A 124 -7.52 -13.37 5.82
N GLY A 125 -8.63 -13.83 6.38
CA GLY A 125 -8.77 -15.19 6.89
C GLY A 125 -9.38 -16.10 5.84
N ALA A 126 -8.79 -17.28 5.62
CA ALA A 126 -9.43 -18.31 4.81
C ALA A 126 -10.80 -18.74 5.37
N THR A 127 -10.95 -18.65 6.70
CA THR A 127 -12.19 -18.98 7.43
C THR A 127 -12.35 -18.06 8.64
N GLY A 128 -13.58 -17.94 9.17
CA GLY A 128 -13.81 -17.28 10.46
C GLY A 128 -12.96 -17.88 11.58
N GLY A 129 -12.42 -17.04 12.47
CA GLY A 129 -11.52 -17.48 13.55
C GLY A 129 -10.15 -17.98 13.07
N ALA A 130 -9.73 -17.64 11.84
CA ALA A 130 -8.38 -17.93 11.35
C ALA A 130 -7.30 -17.25 12.20
N GLY A 131 -7.60 -16.11 12.79
CA GLY A 131 -6.63 -15.25 13.48
C GLY A 131 -6.22 -14.04 12.63
N THR A 132 -7.06 -13.64 11.67
CA THR A 132 -6.85 -12.50 10.77
C THR A 132 -6.52 -11.24 11.54
N SER A 133 -7.40 -10.79 12.44
CA SER A 133 -7.24 -9.57 13.23
C SER A 133 -5.98 -9.59 14.10
N THR A 134 -5.67 -10.73 14.71
CA THR A 134 -4.44 -10.90 15.49
C THR A 134 -3.20 -10.78 14.61
N PHE A 135 -3.22 -11.38 13.41
CA PHE A 135 -2.09 -11.29 12.49
C PHE A 135 -1.98 -9.90 11.88
N ALA A 136 -3.08 -9.24 11.52
CA ALA A 136 -3.13 -7.87 11.04
C ALA A 136 -2.53 -6.90 12.05
N ALA A 137 -2.91 -7.00 13.32
CA ALA A 137 -2.34 -6.21 14.40
C ALA A 137 -0.84 -6.48 14.62
N GLY A 138 -0.42 -7.76 14.57
CA GLY A 138 1.01 -8.12 14.65
C GLY A 138 1.82 -7.61 13.45
N LEU A 139 1.24 -7.69 12.25
CA LEU A 139 1.85 -7.21 11.01
C LEU A 139 1.97 -5.68 11.05
N ALA A 140 0.92 -4.96 11.46
CA ALA A 140 0.95 -3.51 11.62
C ALA A 140 2.07 -3.06 12.57
N ARG A 141 2.26 -3.75 13.71
CA ARG A 141 3.37 -3.46 14.63
C ARG A 141 4.74 -3.75 14.03
N THR A 142 4.89 -4.88 13.35
CA THR A 142 6.18 -5.28 12.77
C THR A 142 6.53 -4.41 11.55
N LEU A 143 5.52 -3.95 10.82
CA LEU A 143 5.65 -2.98 9.74
C LEU A 143 5.71 -1.54 10.24
N GLU A 144 5.58 -1.24 11.54
CA GLU A 144 5.45 0.15 12.00
C GLU A 144 4.41 0.94 11.17
N ALA A 145 3.26 0.30 10.92
CA ALA A 145 2.24 0.84 10.03
C ALA A 145 1.65 2.13 10.61
N THR A 146 1.37 3.08 9.72
CA THR A 146 0.73 4.34 10.10
C THR A 146 -0.70 4.10 10.56
N VAL A 147 -1.43 3.25 9.84
CA VAL A 147 -2.85 2.99 10.09
C VAL A 147 -3.14 1.49 10.03
N LEU A 148 -3.93 1.02 10.99
CA LEU A 148 -4.59 -0.28 10.98
C LEU A 148 -6.10 -0.07 10.83
N ILE A 149 -6.69 -0.67 9.80
CA ILE A 149 -8.09 -0.50 9.43
C ILE A 149 -8.85 -1.81 9.69
N ASP A 150 -9.96 -1.73 10.41
CA ASP A 150 -10.94 -2.79 10.55
C ASP A 150 -11.89 -2.76 9.35
N GLY A 151 -11.72 -3.68 8.41
CA GLY A 151 -12.52 -3.77 7.19
C GLY A 151 -13.64 -4.80 7.26
N ASP A 152 -13.82 -5.53 8.37
CA ASP A 152 -14.90 -6.51 8.50
C ASP A 152 -16.12 -5.88 9.19
N PRO A 153 -17.24 -5.64 8.49
CA PRO A 153 -18.45 -5.07 9.10
C PRO A 153 -19.04 -5.93 10.23
N ARG A 154 -18.58 -7.17 10.40
CA ARG A 154 -19.05 -8.11 11.43
C ARG A 154 -18.07 -8.25 12.60
N ALA A 155 -16.92 -7.57 12.57
CA ALA A 155 -15.92 -7.64 13.62
C ALA A 155 -16.35 -6.88 14.88
N GLY A 156 -15.76 -7.26 16.01
CA GLY A 156 -15.99 -6.60 17.29
C GLY A 156 -15.17 -5.32 17.52
N GLY A 157 -14.35 -4.91 16.54
CA GLY A 157 -13.41 -3.79 16.66
C GLY A 157 -11.96 -4.24 16.88
N LEU A 158 -11.03 -3.70 16.08
CA LEU A 158 -9.59 -3.87 16.26
C LEU A 158 -9.02 -3.13 17.48
N ASP A 159 -9.73 -2.16 18.02
CA ASP A 159 -9.34 -1.51 19.26
C ASP A 159 -9.35 -2.48 20.45
N LEU A 160 -10.32 -3.39 20.54
CA LEU A 160 -10.31 -4.49 21.52
C LEU A 160 -9.12 -5.46 21.31
N VAL A 161 -8.76 -5.72 20.05
CA VAL A 161 -7.62 -6.58 19.72
C VAL A 161 -6.31 -5.98 20.23
N LEU A 162 -6.19 -4.65 20.20
CA LEU A 162 -5.00 -3.92 20.63
C LEU A 162 -5.04 -3.42 22.08
N GLY A 163 -6.16 -3.57 22.78
CA GLY A 163 -6.33 -3.03 24.14
C GLY A 163 -6.46 -1.50 24.14
N ALA A 164 -6.93 -0.93 23.04
CA ALA A 164 -7.03 0.51 22.78
C ALA A 164 -8.48 1.03 22.88
N GLU A 165 -9.39 0.23 23.42
CA GLU A 165 -10.83 0.51 23.42
C GLU A 165 -11.23 1.75 24.23
N GLU A 166 -10.45 2.14 25.24
CA GLU A 166 -10.62 3.39 26.00
C GLU A 166 -9.85 4.58 25.39
N THR A 167 -9.13 4.36 24.29
CA THR A 167 -8.34 5.42 23.63
C THR A 167 -9.28 6.39 22.92
N PRO A 168 -9.20 7.71 23.24
CA PRO A 168 -10.01 8.73 22.59
C PRO A 168 -9.72 8.81 21.09
N GLY A 169 -10.75 9.07 20.29
CA GLY A 169 -10.64 9.28 18.85
C GLY A 169 -11.84 8.74 18.10
N VAL A 170 -12.00 9.21 16.87
CA VAL A 170 -13.13 8.94 16.00
C VAL A 170 -13.13 7.47 15.54
N ARG A 171 -14.30 6.84 15.53
CA ARG A 171 -14.53 5.46 15.06
C ARG A 171 -15.38 5.46 13.79
N TRP A 172 -15.53 4.31 13.13
CA TRP A 172 -16.28 4.18 11.87
C TRP A 172 -17.63 4.93 11.79
N PRO A 173 -18.57 4.80 12.76
CA PRO A 173 -19.85 5.52 12.73
C PRO A 173 -19.74 7.03 12.90
N GLU A 174 -18.63 7.51 13.47
CA GLU A 174 -18.36 8.92 13.69
C GLU A 174 -17.59 9.54 12.51
N LEU A 175 -17.05 8.71 11.60
CA LEU A 175 -16.43 9.15 10.35
C LEU A 175 -17.52 9.60 9.36
N HIS A 176 -17.85 10.89 9.41
CA HIS A 176 -18.76 11.51 8.46
C HIS A 176 -18.04 11.76 7.14
N LEU A 177 -18.07 10.77 6.24
CA LEU A 177 -17.49 10.90 4.91
C LEU A 177 -18.43 11.73 4.00
N GLY A 178 -18.16 13.02 3.90
CA GLY A 178 -18.74 13.87 2.86
C GLY A 178 -18.08 13.62 1.49
N PRO A 179 -18.80 13.83 0.36
CA PRO A 179 -18.18 13.69 -0.96
C PRO A 179 -17.02 14.67 -1.14
N GLY A 180 -15.80 14.14 -1.36
CA GLY A 180 -14.68 14.87 -1.93
C GLY A 180 -13.72 15.62 -0.99
N GLN A 181 -13.75 15.41 0.33
CA GLN A 181 -12.83 16.09 1.26
C GLN A 181 -12.45 15.25 2.50
N LEU A 182 -11.95 14.02 2.32
CA LEU A 182 -11.20 13.38 3.40
C LEU A 182 -9.72 13.68 3.22
N ASP A 183 -9.26 14.77 3.85
CA ASP A 183 -7.84 15.05 3.95
C ASP A 183 -7.18 14.00 4.86
N ALA A 184 -6.06 13.43 4.41
CA ALA A 184 -5.37 12.38 5.13
C ALA A 184 -4.90 12.86 6.52
N ALA A 185 -4.42 14.10 6.63
CA ALA A 185 -3.91 14.63 7.89
C ALA A 185 -5.05 14.85 8.90
N ASP A 186 -6.20 15.34 8.43
CA ASP A 186 -7.40 15.51 9.27
C ASP A 186 -7.94 14.15 9.76
N LEU A 187 -8.03 13.17 8.85
CA LEU A 187 -8.40 11.80 9.22
C LEU A 187 -7.45 11.28 10.29
N LEU A 188 -6.14 11.26 10.01
CA LEU A 188 -5.14 10.73 10.92
C LEU A 188 -5.23 11.41 12.28
N ALA A 189 -5.31 12.75 12.33
CA ALA A 189 -5.39 13.53 13.57
C ALA A 189 -6.61 13.18 14.44
N ALA A 190 -7.71 12.75 13.82
CA ALA A 190 -8.93 12.37 14.51
C ALA A 190 -8.92 10.93 15.05
N LEU A 191 -8.08 10.05 14.50
CA LEU A 191 -8.06 8.63 14.86
C LEU A 191 -7.40 8.37 16.23
N PRO A 192 -7.88 7.34 16.96
CA PRO A 192 -7.20 6.81 18.13
C PRO A 192 -5.80 6.36 17.78
N VAL A 193 -4.85 6.64 18.68
CA VAL A 193 -3.44 6.26 18.52
C VAL A 193 -3.06 5.29 19.63
N THR A 194 -2.56 4.13 19.26
CA THR A 194 -2.06 3.14 20.23
C THR A 194 -0.77 3.63 20.89
N ALA A 195 -0.36 2.98 21.99
CA ALA A 195 0.86 3.36 22.72
C ALA A 195 2.14 3.28 21.87
N ASP A 196 2.13 2.47 20.82
CA ASP A 196 3.18 2.29 19.83
C ASP A 196 2.96 3.08 18.52
N GLY A 197 2.02 4.04 18.52
CA GLY A 197 1.90 5.03 17.44
C GLY A 197 1.02 4.64 16.26
N ILE A 198 0.36 3.48 16.29
CA ILE A 198 -0.53 3.01 15.22
C ILE A 198 -1.88 3.70 15.35
N ARG A 199 -2.38 4.28 14.25
CA ARG A 199 -3.72 4.87 14.21
C ARG A 199 -4.77 3.83 13.84
N LEU A 200 -5.92 3.86 14.51
CA LEU A 200 -6.95 2.83 14.35
C LEU A 200 -8.20 3.36 13.67
N VAL A 201 -8.57 2.77 12.54
CA VAL A 201 -9.93 2.88 12.01
C VAL A 201 -10.67 1.63 12.45
N SER A 202 -11.52 1.74 13.47
CA SER A 202 -12.18 0.58 14.11
C SER A 202 -13.68 0.83 14.28
N GLY A 203 -14.45 -0.25 14.41
CA GLY A 203 -15.87 -0.19 14.78
C GLY A 203 -16.08 0.42 16.17
N THR A 204 -17.31 0.82 16.48
CA THR A 204 -17.69 1.30 17.81
C THR A 204 -18.10 0.18 18.73
N ARG A 205 -18.18 0.52 20.02
CA ARG A 205 -18.94 -0.19 21.04
C ARG A 205 -20.44 0.15 20.94
N SER A 206 -21.07 0.09 19.77
CA SER A 206 -22.47 0.50 19.68
C SER A 206 -23.41 -0.55 20.29
N GLY A 207 -24.11 -0.15 21.36
CA GLY A 207 -25.20 -0.93 21.94
C GLY A 207 -26.49 -0.70 21.16
N VAL A 208 -27.04 -1.78 20.58
CA VAL A 208 -28.43 -2.04 20.11
C VAL A 208 -29.16 -0.99 19.23
N ASN A 209 -28.77 0.29 19.18
CA ASN A 209 -29.53 1.39 18.57
C ASN A 209 -28.74 2.24 17.56
N ASP A 210 -27.52 1.86 17.19
CA ASP A 210 -26.79 2.51 16.08
C ASP A 210 -26.67 1.54 14.90
N PRO A 211 -27.36 1.80 13.76
CA PRO A 211 -27.44 0.90 12.62
C PRO A 211 -26.26 1.07 11.63
N PHE A 212 -25.12 1.61 12.06
CA PHE A 212 -23.98 1.80 11.16
C PHE A 212 -23.52 0.46 10.56
N GLU A 213 -23.52 0.40 9.23
CA GLU A 213 -22.94 -0.69 8.45
C GLU A 213 -21.80 -0.11 7.61
N LEU A 214 -20.61 -0.70 7.73
CA LEU A 214 -19.46 -0.30 6.92
C LEU A 214 -19.75 -0.65 5.45
N SER A 215 -19.87 0.37 4.61
CA SER A 215 -20.05 0.20 3.17
C SER A 215 -18.71 0.10 2.43
N ASP A 216 -18.72 -0.55 1.27
CA ASP A 216 -17.52 -0.66 0.43
C ASP A 216 -17.02 0.71 -0.03
N GLU A 217 -17.92 1.66 -0.30
CA GLU A 217 -17.58 3.05 -0.68
C GLU A 217 -16.88 3.79 0.47
N THR A 218 -17.34 3.56 1.70
CA THR A 218 -16.77 4.17 2.91
C THR A 218 -15.35 3.66 3.14
N LEU A 219 -15.16 2.34 3.03
CA LEU A 219 -13.83 1.73 3.14
C LEU A 219 -12.90 2.21 2.01
N THR A 220 -13.41 2.25 0.78
CA THR A 220 -12.65 2.70 -0.40
C THR A 220 -12.18 4.15 -0.24
N ALA A 221 -13.07 5.06 0.17
CA ALA A 221 -12.72 6.46 0.37
C ALA A 221 -11.64 6.66 1.46
N VAL A 222 -11.68 5.87 2.54
CA VAL A 222 -10.62 5.88 3.56
C VAL A 222 -9.30 5.37 2.99
N LEU A 223 -9.31 4.26 2.24
CA LEU A 223 -8.10 3.73 1.60
C LEU A 223 -7.50 4.71 0.58
N GLU A 224 -8.33 5.39 -0.21
CA GLU A 224 -7.93 6.43 -1.14
C GLU A 224 -7.24 7.61 -0.43
N SER A 225 -7.79 8.07 0.70
CA SER A 225 -7.18 9.14 1.48
C SER A 225 -5.82 8.76 2.07
N LEU A 226 -5.56 7.46 2.27
CA LEU A 226 -4.37 6.93 2.93
C LEU A 226 -3.32 6.39 1.95
N GLN A 227 -3.44 6.66 0.65
CA GLN A 227 -2.52 6.15 -0.38
C GLN A 227 -1.04 6.49 -0.15
N SER A 228 -0.73 7.54 0.60
CA SER A 228 0.65 7.95 0.94
C SER A 228 1.15 7.37 2.26
N HIS A 229 0.40 6.47 2.92
CA HIS A 229 0.72 5.93 4.24
C HIS A 229 0.86 4.40 4.24
N ARG A 230 1.59 3.85 5.22
CA ARG A 230 1.61 2.40 5.46
C ARG A 230 0.30 2.00 6.11
N VAL A 231 -0.50 1.24 5.38
CA VAL A 231 -1.81 0.78 5.82
C VAL A 231 -1.78 -0.74 5.94
N VAL A 232 -2.29 -1.24 7.07
CA VAL A 232 -2.70 -2.64 7.19
C VAL A 232 -4.21 -2.68 7.26
N LEU A 233 -4.85 -3.41 6.36
CA LEU A 233 -6.29 -3.63 6.35
C LEU A 233 -6.60 -5.02 6.91
N ASP A 234 -7.37 -5.14 7.98
CA ASP A 234 -8.04 -6.39 8.33
C ASP A 234 -9.24 -6.57 7.40
N GLY A 235 -9.09 -7.38 6.35
CA GLY A 235 -10.15 -7.66 5.39
C GLY A 235 -11.15 -8.72 5.84
N GLY A 236 -11.10 -9.15 7.11
CA GLY A 236 -12.03 -10.13 7.65
C GLY A 236 -11.81 -11.55 7.14
N ALA A 237 -12.88 -12.33 7.04
CA ALA A 237 -12.78 -13.76 6.74
C ALA A 237 -13.77 -14.29 5.69
N GLY A 238 -13.25 -15.26 4.92
CA GLY A 238 -13.98 -16.10 3.98
C GLY A 238 -14.04 -15.52 2.56
N PRO A 239 -14.43 -16.34 1.56
CA PRO A 239 -14.49 -15.88 0.16
C PRO A 239 -15.48 -14.73 -0.07
N ALA A 240 -16.53 -14.60 0.76
CA ALA A 240 -17.48 -13.49 0.65
C ALA A 240 -16.82 -12.12 0.91
N ALA A 241 -15.80 -12.07 1.78
CA ALA A 241 -14.99 -10.88 1.97
C ALA A 241 -14.12 -10.54 0.75
N PHE A 242 -14.03 -11.45 -0.24
CA PHE A 242 -13.31 -11.33 -1.52
C PHE A 242 -14.19 -10.99 -2.73
N PHE A 243 -15.51 -11.14 -2.62
CA PHE A 243 -16.40 -11.10 -3.78
C PHE A 243 -17.26 -9.83 -3.75
N GLY A 244 -16.93 -8.86 -4.60
CA GLY A 244 -17.79 -7.72 -4.91
C GLY A 244 -17.33 -6.37 -4.37
N ALA A 245 -16.27 -6.34 -3.55
CA ALA A 245 -15.80 -5.10 -2.93
C ALA A 245 -14.84 -4.30 -3.83
N GLY A 246 -14.90 -2.97 -3.78
CA GLY A 246 -14.01 -2.08 -4.55
C GLY A 246 -12.60 -1.92 -3.98
N TRP A 247 -12.40 -2.31 -2.71
CA TRP A 247 -11.17 -2.00 -1.98
C TRP A 247 -9.90 -2.69 -2.51
N TYR A 248 -10.00 -3.77 -3.30
CA TYR A 248 -8.83 -4.48 -3.83
C TYR A 248 -7.96 -3.62 -4.74
N ASP A 249 -8.57 -2.66 -5.44
CA ASP A 249 -7.84 -1.75 -6.33
C ASP A 249 -6.90 -0.80 -5.56
N HIS A 250 -7.05 -0.75 -4.22
CA HIS A 250 -6.27 0.07 -3.30
C HIS A 250 -5.32 -0.75 -2.41
N VAL A 251 -5.14 -2.04 -2.70
CA VAL A 251 -4.29 -2.95 -1.95
C VAL A 251 -3.14 -3.45 -2.82
N ASP A 252 -1.91 -3.26 -2.34
CA ASP A 252 -0.71 -3.67 -3.05
C ASP A 252 -0.40 -5.17 -2.86
N HIS A 253 -0.82 -5.75 -1.74
CA HIS A 253 -0.54 -7.14 -1.39
C HIS A 253 -1.57 -7.74 -0.44
N ILE A 254 -1.83 -9.04 -0.57
CA ILE A 254 -2.79 -9.76 0.28
C ILE A 254 -2.11 -10.88 1.06
N VAL A 255 -2.26 -10.86 2.39
CA VAL A 255 -1.79 -11.91 3.29
C VAL A 255 -2.95 -12.81 3.67
N ILE A 256 -2.88 -14.09 3.31
CA ILE A 256 -3.93 -15.07 3.59
C ILE A 256 -3.55 -15.89 4.82
N VAL A 257 -4.29 -15.73 5.92
CA VAL A 257 -4.15 -16.54 7.13
C VAL A 257 -4.99 -17.81 7.02
N VAL A 258 -4.31 -18.95 7.00
CA VAL A 258 -4.91 -20.26 6.75
C VAL A 258 -4.70 -21.17 7.95
N PRO A 259 -5.75 -21.52 8.71
CA PRO A 259 -5.65 -22.63 9.65
C PRO A 259 -5.23 -23.92 8.92
N ALA A 260 -4.37 -24.74 9.52
CA ALA A 260 -3.94 -26.03 8.99
C ALA A 260 -5.07 -27.09 9.00
N GLU A 261 -6.15 -26.80 8.28
CA GLU A 261 -7.41 -27.54 8.20
C GLU A 261 -7.85 -27.66 6.74
N VAL A 262 -8.42 -28.80 6.34
CA VAL A 262 -8.77 -29.08 4.93
C VAL A 262 -9.74 -28.02 4.38
N ARG A 263 -10.75 -27.64 5.17
CA ARG A 263 -11.74 -26.63 4.77
C ARG A 263 -11.12 -25.24 4.59
N ALA A 264 -10.16 -24.90 5.44
CA ALA A 264 -9.45 -23.63 5.34
C ALA A 264 -8.52 -23.61 4.12
N ALA A 265 -7.78 -24.69 3.86
CA ALA A 265 -6.96 -24.82 2.66
C ALA A 265 -7.81 -24.72 1.37
N ALA A 266 -8.97 -25.37 1.33
CA ALA A 266 -9.89 -25.29 0.18
C ALA A 266 -10.45 -23.86 -0.02
N ALA A 267 -10.78 -23.15 1.06
CA ALA A 267 -11.21 -21.75 0.96
C ALA A 267 -10.07 -20.82 0.53
N ALA A 268 -8.85 -21.04 1.04
CA ALA A 268 -7.65 -20.29 0.66
C ALA A 268 -7.28 -20.49 -0.82
N ALA A 269 -7.49 -21.69 -1.37
CA ALA A 269 -7.31 -21.95 -2.80
C ALA A 269 -8.21 -21.05 -3.67
N GLN A 270 -9.46 -20.83 -3.25
CA GLN A 270 -10.39 -19.92 -3.96
C GLN A 270 -9.93 -18.47 -3.87
N ILE A 271 -9.48 -18.04 -2.70
CA ILE A 271 -8.95 -16.68 -2.48
C ILE A 271 -7.70 -16.45 -3.35
N THR A 272 -6.76 -17.39 -3.33
CA THR A 272 -5.51 -17.34 -4.11
C THR A 272 -5.78 -17.26 -5.60
N ALA A 273 -6.66 -18.13 -6.12
CA ALA A 273 -7.06 -18.11 -7.53
C ALA A 273 -7.70 -16.76 -7.94
N ARG A 274 -8.48 -16.14 -7.03
CA ARG A 274 -9.07 -14.82 -7.26
C ARG A 274 -8.01 -13.72 -7.28
N CYS A 275 -7.10 -13.70 -6.32
CA CYS A 275 -6.00 -12.72 -6.28
C CYS A 275 -5.16 -12.82 -7.56
N ALA A 276 -4.84 -14.04 -8.00
CA ALA A 276 -4.14 -14.28 -9.26
C ALA A 276 -4.91 -13.74 -10.49
N ALA A 277 -6.23 -13.92 -10.53
CA ALA A 277 -7.07 -13.37 -11.61
C ALA A 277 -7.09 -11.84 -11.65
N HIS A 278 -6.85 -11.17 -10.52
CA HIS A 278 -6.75 -9.71 -10.41
C HIS A 278 -5.30 -9.20 -10.42
N GLY A 279 -4.31 -10.08 -10.56
CA GLY A 279 -2.89 -9.70 -10.57
C GLY A 279 -2.35 -9.20 -9.23
N ILE A 280 -3.01 -9.53 -8.12
CA ILE A 280 -2.62 -9.08 -6.77
C ILE A 280 -1.67 -10.12 -6.16
N PRO A 281 -0.47 -9.73 -5.71
CA PRO A 281 0.47 -10.65 -5.08
C PRO A 281 -0.05 -11.12 -3.71
N VAL A 282 0.30 -12.36 -3.35
CA VAL A 282 -0.19 -13.00 -2.12
C VAL A 282 0.93 -13.62 -1.31
N SER A 283 0.85 -13.50 0.01
CA SER A 283 1.64 -14.28 0.97
C SER A 283 0.71 -15.18 1.77
N VAL A 284 1.05 -16.46 1.92
CA VAL A 284 0.22 -17.40 2.69
C VAL A 284 0.86 -17.68 4.04
N VAL A 285 0.10 -17.47 5.11
CA VAL A 285 0.51 -17.76 6.49
C VAL A 285 -0.26 -18.97 7.00
N LEU A 286 0.43 -20.07 7.21
CA LEU A 286 -0.15 -21.30 7.75
C LEU A 286 -0.18 -21.24 9.28
N ARG A 287 -1.36 -21.24 9.87
CA ARG A 287 -1.54 -21.26 11.32
C ARG A 287 -1.89 -22.66 11.81
N HIS A 288 -1.08 -23.17 12.74
CA HIS A 288 -1.33 -24.42 13.43
C HIS A 288 -2.20 -24.22 14.67
N ARG A 289 -3.14 -25.15 14.87
CA ARG A 289 -3.93 -25.29 16.10
C ARG A 289 -3.42 -26.48 16.90
N GLY A 290 -3.74 -26.56 18.19
CA GLY A 290 -3.28 -27.66 19.04
C GLY A 290 -3.70 -29.07 18.57
N TRP A 291 -4.66 -29.16 17.65
CA TRP A 291 -5.22 -30.40 17.09
C TRP A 291 -5.06 -30.52 15.56
N SER A 292 -4.50 -29.52 14.87
CA SER A 292 -4.33 -29.60 13.41
C SER A 292 -3.22 -30.58 13.03
N SER A 293 -3.43 -31.36 11.97
CA SER A 293 -2.49 -32.41 11.53
C SER A 293 -2.06 -32.29 10.07
N LEU A 294 -2.54 -31.28 9.33
CA LEU A 294 -2.12 -31.08 7.95
C LEU A 294 -0.68 -30.57 7.89
N ALA A 295 0.14 -31.26 7.11
CA ALA A 295 1.50 -30.84 6.82
C ALA A 295 1.48 -29.65 5.84
N THR A 296 2.47 -28.76 5.98
CA THR A 296 2.67 -27.59 5.12
C THR A 296 2.61 -27.95 3.64
N SER A 297 3.33 -29.00 3.23
CA SER A 297 3.36 -29.48 1.84
C SER A 297 2.01 -29.94 1.29
N ASP A 298 1.10 -30.40 2.16
CA ASP A 298 -0.24 -30.81 1.71
C ASP A 298 -1.14 -29.58 1.53
N VAL A 299 -0.95 -28.55 2.35
CA VAL A 299 -1.64 -27.27 2.20
C VAL A 299 -1.18 -26.55 0.92
N GLU A 300 0.13 -26.50 0.66
CA GLU A 300 0.69 -25.91 -0.57
C GLU A 300 0.12 -26.55 -1.83
N LYS A 301 0.00 -27.89 -1.84
CA LYS A 301 -0.63 -28.63 -2.95
C LYS A 301 -2.09 -28.27 -3.16
N ILE A 302 -2.85 -28.00 -2.08
CA ILE A 302 -4.27 -27.64 -2.16
C ILE A 302 -4.45 -26.20 -2.64
N ILE A 303 -3.62 -25.27 -2.14
CA ILE A 303 -3.76 -23.83 -2.41
C ILE A 303 -3.11 -23.44 -3.74
N HIS A 304 -2.14 -24.22 -4.22
CA HIS A 304 -1.28 -23.88 -5.35
C HIS A 304 -0.46 -22.59 -5.13
N ALA A 305 -0.02 -22.37 -3.88
CA ALA A 305 0.89 -21.31 -3.48
C ALA A 305 1.80 -21.79 -2.34
N ASP A 306 2.99 -21.20 -2.26
CA ASP A 306 3.98 -21.51 -1.22
C ASP A 306 3.55 -20.90 0.12
N ILE A 307 3.84 -21.61 1.22
CA ILE A 307 3.65 -21.05 2.56
C ILE A 307 4.84 -20.19 2.92
N VAL A 308 4.59 -18.88 3.08
CA VAL A 308 5.61 -17.89 3.43
C VAL A 308 6.01 -18.02 4.89
N ALA A 309 5.04 -18.23 5.79
CA ALA A 309 5.30 -18.35 7.22
C ALA A 309 4.38 -19.35 7.91
N GLU A 310 4.90 -20.01 8.95
CA GLU A 310 4.13 -20.88 9.83
C GLU A 310 3.97 -20.24 11.22
N LEU A 311 2.73 -20.20 11.72
CA LEU A 311 2.39 -19.67 13.04
C LEU A 311 1.92 -20.83 13.96
N PRO A 312 2.71 -21.24 14.96
CA PRO A 312 2.31 -22.28 15.90
C PRO A 312 1.16 -21.81 16.81
N HIS A 313 0.51 -22.77 17.48
CA HIS A 313 -0.51 -22.45 18.48
C HIS A 313 0.09 -21.77 19.72
N LEU A 314 -0.23 -20.49 19.92
CA LEU A 314 0.23 -19.68 21.05
C LEU A 314 -0.75 -19.77 22.22
N ARG A 315 -0.53 -20.74 23.13
CA ARG A 315 -1.46 -21.10 24.22
C ARG A 315 -1.92 -19.94 25.12
N ARG A 316 -1.05 -18.95 25.37
CA ARG A 316 -1.35 -17.83 26.27
C ARG A 316 -1.91 -16.60 25.56
N LEU A 317 -1.62 -16.46 24.26
CA LEU A 317 -1.90 -15.23 23.53
C LEU A 317 -3.37 -14.82 23.58
N ALA A 318 -4.29 -15.77 23.40
CA ALA A 318 -5.72 -15.47 23.48
C ALA A 318 -6.10 -14.90 24.85
N ARG A 319 -5.64 -15.53 25.95
CA ARG A 319 -5.90 -15.04 27.31
C ARG A 319 -5.27 -13.67 27.55
N ASP A 320 -4.04 -13.47 27.08
CA ASP A 320 -3.33 -12.20 27.28
C ASP A 320 -4.06 -11.07 26.55
N MET A 321 -4.54 -11.33 25.33
CA MET A 321 -5.34 -10.39 24.55
C MET A 321 -6.68 -10.05 25.21
N GLU A 322 -7.38 -11.03 25.77
CA GLU A 322 -8.64 -10.77 26.50
C GLU A 322 -8.44 -9.91 27.75
N LEU A 323 -7.25 -9.92 28.35
CA LEU A 323 -6.97 -9.18 29.59
C LEU A 323 -6.37 -7.79 29.36
N GLY A 324 -5.77 -7.53 28.20
CA GLY A 324 -5.07 -6.27 27.95
C GLY A 324 -4.66 -6.00 26.51
N GLY A 325 -5.27 -6.68 25.55
CA GLY A 325 -4.92 -6.54 24.13
C GLY A 325 -3.64 -7.26 23.72
N LEU A 326 -3.30 -7.15 22.44
CA LEU A 326 -2.07 -7.71 21.89
C LEU A 326 -0.86 -7.12 22.62
N PRO A 327 0.08 -7.93 23.16
CA PRO A 327 1.26 -7.42 23.85
C PRO A 327 2.15 -6.58 22.91
N LEU A 328 2.61 -5.41 23.37
CA LEU A 328 3.51 -4.51 22.61
C LEU A 328 4.73 -5.28 22.08
N GLU A 329 5.36 -6.06 22.96
CA GLU A 329 6.33 -7.07 22.56
C GLU A 329 5.61 -8.32 22.05
N LEU A 330 5.48 -8.42 20.72
CA LEU A 330 4.87 -9.59 20.08
C LEU A 330 5.57 -10.89 20.50
N PRO A 331 4.81 -11.97 20.78
CA PRO A 331 5.39 -13.29 20.96
C PRO A 331 6.28 -13.64 19.77
N ARG A 332 7.49 -14.15 20.05
CA ARG A 332 8.51 -14.41 19.04
C ARG A 332 7.99 -15.13 17.78
N PRO A 333 7.16 -16.20 17.84
CA PRO A 333 6.67 -16.85 16.64
C PRO A 333 5.73 -15.99 15.79
N LEU A 334 4.94 -15.12 16.42
CA LEU A 334 4.09 -14.16 15.69
C LEU A 334 4.95 -13.11 15.01
N ARG A 335 5.91 -12.52 15.73
CA ARG A 335 6.87 -11.56 15.17
C ARG A 335 7.62 -12.13 13.96
N GLN A 336 8.17 -13.34 14.10
CA GLN A 336 8.91 -14.00 13.02
C GLN A 336 8.04 -14.29 11.79
N ALA A 337 6.77 -14.65 11.99
CA ALA A 337 5.84 -14.83 10.88
C ALA A 337 5.54 -13.51 10.17
N CYS A 338 5.37 -12.41 10.92
CA CYS A 338 5.23 -11.08 10.35
C CYS A 338 6.49 -10.62 9.61
N GLU A 339 7.68 -10.77 10.19
CA GLU A 339 8.98 -10.45 9.55
C GLU A 339 9.15 -11.18 8.22
N ARG A 340 8.82 -12.47 8.19
CA ARG A 340 8.90 -13.28 6.97
C ARG A 340 7.91 -12.84 5.89
N VAL A 341 6.70 -12.42 6.28
CA VAL A 341 5.75 -11.79 5.36
C VAL A 341 6.35 -10.49 4.83
N ILE A 342 6.90 -9.62 5.68
CA ILE A 342 7.50 -8.34 5.26
C ILE A 342 8.67 -8.54 4.28
N GLU A 343 9.50 -9.56 4.51
CA GLU A 343 10.55 -9.98 3.58
C GLU A 343 9.96 -10.35 2.21
N ASP A 344 8.88 -11.15 2.20
CA ASP A 344 8.18 -11.59 0.99
C ASP A 344 7.44 -10.45 0.26
N LEU A 345 6.91 -9.48 1.02
CA LEU A 345 6.36 -8.25 0.47
C LEU A 345 7.42 -7.48 -0.34
N GLY A 346 8.71 -7.63 0.00
CA GLY A 346 9.80 -6.83 -0.55
C GLY A 346 9.76 -5.38 -0.07
N TRP A 347 9.22 -5.16 1.14
CA TRP A 347 9.05 -3.82 1.73
C TRP A 347 10.24 -3.43 2.62
N VAL A 348 11.37 -4.12 2.48
CA VAL A 348 12.56 -3.96 3.31
C VAL A 348 13.21 -2.59 3.07
N GLU A 349 13.34 -1.81 4.14
CA GLU A 349 14.22 -0.64 4.20
C GLU A 349 15.68 -1.13 4.29
N GLU A 350 16.56 -0.64 3.41
CA GLU A 350 18.00 -0.88 3.60
C GLU A 350 18.44 -0.30 4.96
N PRO A 351 19.15 -1.08 5.80
CA PRO A 351 19.68 -0.55 7.05
C PRO A 351 20.76 0.50 6.74
N TRP A 352 20.61 1.68 7.33
CA TRP A 352 21.63 2.73 7.35
C TRP A 352 22.97 2.18 7.88
N ASP A 353 24.00 2.12 7.04
CA ASP A 353 25.38 1.82 7.45
C ASP A 353 26.11 3.13 7.81
N GLU A 354 26.31 3.37 9.11
CA GLU A 354 27.02 4.55 9.63
C GLU A 354 28.54 4.55 9.34
N ARG A 355 29.07 3.66 8.49
CA ARG A 355 30.53 3.53 8.26
C ARG A 355 31.02 4.06 6.91
N GLY A 356 30.47 5.19 6.46
CA GLY A 356 30.77 5.77 5.16
C GLY A 356 31.39 7.17 5.14
N VAL A 357 32.04 7.66 6.21
CA VAL A 357 32.84 8.90 6.13
C VAL A 357 34.15 8.72 6.92
N ALA A 358 35.23 8.48 6.18
CA ALA A 358 36.60 8.80 6.55
C ALA A 358 37.35 9.27 5.30
#